data_AF-S4NJR4-F1
#
_entry.id   AF-S4NJR4-F1
#
_cell.length_a   1.000
_cell.length_b   1.000
_cell.length_c   1.000
_cell.angle_alpha   90.00
_cell.angle_beta   90.00
_cell.angle_gamma   90.00
#
_symmetry.space_group_name_H-M   'P 1'
#
loop_
_entity.id
_entity.type
_entity.pdbx_description
1 polymer ?
#
loop_
_entity_poly.entity_id
_entity_poly.type
_entity_poly.pdbx_seq_one_letter_code
_entity_poly.pdbx_strand_id
1 'polypeptide(L)'
;IKQQATSGFQTFITHYREDPDQQNLIDWIQEDWLQCCGVEGPRDWDRNAYFNCSSGAVGSREACGVPFSCCRNKPQDIIRNKQCGYDVRKPTYSFDIAKIIYDKGCLEAAEEWFDRNLLIVATSAVCTAFAQILGICFAQNLRADIFAQKAK
;
A
#
# COMPACT_ATOMS: atom_id res chain seq x y z
N ILE A 1 -14.16 8.81 -7.97
CA ILE A 1 -13.05 8.66 -7.00
C ILE A 1 -12.72 7.18 -6.77
N LYS A 2 -13.63 6.37 -6.18
CA LYS A 2 -13.37 4.93 -5.95
C LYS A 2 -12.89 4.18 -7.21
N GLN A 3 -13.60 4.29 -8.33
CA GLN A 3 -13.20 3.65 -9.60
C GLN A 3 -11.82 4.06 -10.12
N GLN A 4 -11.43 5.33 -9.94
CA GLN A 4 -10.10 5.81 -10.34
C GLN A 4 -9.02 5.22 -9.44
N ALA A 5 -9.25 5.18 -8.13
CA ALA A 5 -8.34 4.53 -7.18
C ALA A 5 -8.20 3.03 -7.48
N THR A 6 -9.32 2.33 -7.70
CA THR A 6 -9.33 0.91 -8.08
C THR A 6 -8.49 0.65 -9.34
N SER A 7 -8.65 1.46 -10.39
CA SER A 7 -7.87 1.32 -11.63
C SER A 7 -6.36 1.54 -11.43
N GLY A 8 -6.00 2.55 -10.62
CA GLY A 8 -4.59 2.82 -10.27
C GLY A 8 -3.96 1.64 -9.52
N PHE A 9 -4.63 1.14 -8.48
CA PHE A 9 -4.15 -0.01 -7.72
C PHE A 9 -4.07 -1.30 -8.56
N GLN A 10 -5.03 -1.51 -9.47
CA GLN A 10 -4.98 -2.65 -10.39
C GLN A 10 -3.76 -2.59 -11.32
N THR A 11 -3.37 -1.39 -11.75
CA THR A 11 -2.16 -1.18 -12.57
C THR A 11 -0.89 -1.51 -11.78
N PHE A 12 -0.85 -1.20 -10.48
CA PHE A 12 0.27 -1.59 -9.63
C PHE A 12 0.36 -3.12 -9.45
N ILE A 13 -0.77 -3.82 -9.37
CA ILE A 13 -0.77 -5.30 -9.31
C ILE A 13 -0.24 -5.90 -10.61
N THR A 14 -0.63 -5.39 -11.79
CA THR A 14 -0.15 -5.94 -13.06
C THR A 14 1.36 -5.79 -13.22
N HIS A 15 1.92 -4.65 -12.82
CA HIS A 15 3.35 -4.33 -12.96
C HIS A 15 4.19 -4.64 -11.71
N TYR A 16 3.63 -5.34 -10.72
CA TYR A 16 4.28 -5.58 -9.41
C TYR A 16 5.70 -6.16 -9.49
N ARG A 17 6.00 -6.99 -10.51
CA ARG A 17 7.34 -7.59 -10.71
C ARG A 17 8.26 -6.79 -11.62
N GLU A 18 7.76 -5.72 -12.25
CA GLU A 18 8.47 -4.96 -13.26
C GLU A 18 9.16 -3.73 -12.69
N ASP A 19 8.62 -3.15 -11.62
CA ASP A 19 9.12 -1.92 -11.00
C ASP A 19 9.38 -2.14 -9.49
N PRO A 20 10.64 -2.06 -9.01
CA PRO A 20 10.97 -2.28 -7.61
C PRO A 20 10.38 -1.22 -6.67
N ASP A 21 10.16 0.01 -7.14
CA ASP A 21 9.59 1.07 -6.31
C ASP A 21 8.08 0.84 -6.10
N GLN A 22 7.38 0.41 -7.16
CA GLN A 22 5.98 -0.01 -7.04
C GLN A 22 5.83 -1.26 -6.16
N GLN A 23 6.77 -2.19 -6.27
CA GLN A 23 6.80 -3.38 -5.44
C GLN A 23 6.93 -3.01 -3.95
N ASN A 24 7.91 -2.18 -3.61
CA ASN A 24 8.14 -1.71 -2.24
C ASN A 24 6.95 -0.96 -1.67
N LEU A 25 6.29 -0.11 -2.49
CA LEU A 25 5.11 0.62 -2.08
C LEU A 25 3.93 -0.32 -1.78
N ILE A 26 3.61 -1.26 -2.66
CA ILE A 26 2.54 -2.23 -2.42
C ILE A 26 2.85 -3.07 -1.19
N ASP A 27 4.10 -3.54 -1.07
CA ASP A 27 4.50 -4.40 0.03
C ASP A 27 4.33 -3.68 1.38
N TRP A 28 4.74 -2.42 1.47
CA TRP A 28 4.54 -1.60 2.66
C TRP A 28 3.05 -1.35 2.98
N ILE A 29 2.23 -1.07 1.95
CA ILE A 29 0.78 -0.85 2.14
C ILE A 29 0.12 -2.11 2.70
N GLN A 30 0.42 -3.27 2.12
CA GLN A 30 -0.20 -4.55 2.46
C GLN A 30 0.26 -5.09 3.81
N GLU A 31 1.57 -4.97 4.11
CA GLU A 31 2.15 -5.59 5.30
C GLU A 31 2.09 -4.68 6.54
N ASP A 32 2.49 -3.42 6.41
CA ASP A 32 2.78 -2.55 7.55
C ASP A 32 1.68 -1.50 7.78
N TRP A 33 1.12 -0.91 6.73
CA TRP A 33 0.16 0.19 6.89
C TRP A 33 -1.28 -0.29 7.11
N LEU A 34 -1.83 -1.05 6.16
CA LEU A 34 -3.25 -1.38 6.11
C LEU A 34 -3.56 -2.83 6.47
N GLN A 35 -2.56 -3.71 6.49
CA GLN A 35 -2.75 -5.13 6.83
C GLN A 35 -3.84 -5.78 5.97
N CYS A 36 -3.66 -5.68 4.66
CA CYS A 36 -4.64 -6.02 3.62
C CYS A 36 -3.99 -6.82 2.49
N CYS A 37 -4.78 -7.36 1.57
CA CYS A 37 -4.26 -8.07 0.40
C CYS A 37 -5.09 -7.79 -0.86
N GLY A 38 -4.41 -7.39 -1.93
CA GLY A 38 -5.07 -7.01 -3.19
C GLY A 38 -5.83 -5.69 -3.08
N VAL A 39 -6.66 -5.37 -4.07
CA VAL A 39 -7.43 -4.12 -4.09
C VAL A 39 -8.75 -4.29 -3.35
N GLU A 40 -9.54 -5.25 -3.80
CA GLU A 40 -10.79 -5.72 -3.20
C GLU A 40 -10.57 -7.02 -2.43
N GLY A 41 -9.56 -7.81 -2.81
CA GLY A 41 -9.12 -8.96 -2.04
C GLY A 41 -8.01 -9.78 -2.71
N PRO A 42 -7.63 -10.93 -2.11
CA PRO A 42 -6.52 -11.76 -2.58
C PRO A 42 -6.64 -12.25 -4.03
N ARG A 43 -7.86 -12.30 -4.59
CA ARG A 43 -8.08 -12.77 -5.98
C ARG A 43 -7.62 -11.77 -7.03
N ASP A 44 -7.43 -10.50 -6.69
CA ASP A 44 -6.95 -9.50 -7.64
C ASP A 44 -5.57 -9.83 -8.23
N TRP A 45 -4.79 -10.65 -7.51
CA TRP A 45 -3.50 -11.17 -7.96
C TRP A 45 -3.59 -12.07 -9.20
N ASP A 46 -4.79 -12.50 -9.64
CA ASP A 46 -4.96 -13.16 -10.94
C ASP A 46 -4.66 -12.26 -12.14
N ARG A 47 -4.65 -10.94 -11.93
CA ARG A 47 -4.30 -9.97 -12.99
C ARG A 47 -2.80 -9.91 -13.26
N ASN A 48 -1.96 -10.39 -12.35
CA ASN A 48 -0.52 -10.39 -12.52
C ASN A 48 -0.05 -11.66 -13.24
N ALA A 49 0.85 -11.51 -14.22
CA ALA A 49 1.36 -12.60 -15.04
C ALA A 49 2.06 -13.72 -14.24
N TYR A 50 2.62 -13.45 -13.06
CA TYR A 50 3.31 -14.44 -12.24
C TYR A 50 2.37 -15.14 -11.25
N PHE A 51 1.43 -14.41 -10.66
CA PHE A 51 0.51 -14.92 -9.63
C PHE A 51 -0.77 -15.54 -10.20
N ASN A 52 -1.10 -15.27 -11.46
CA ASN A 52 -2.23 -15.89 -12.13
C ASN A 52 -2.16 -17.43 -12.03
N CYS A 53 -3.28 -18.04 -11.65
CA CYS A 53 -3.39 -19.49 -11.51
C CYS A 53 -2.99 -20.28 -12.76
N SER A 54 -3.25 -19.75 -13.95
CA SER A 54 -2.90 -20.37 -15.24
C SER A 54 -1.39 -20.33 -15.51
N SER A 55 -0.65 -19.42 -14.86
CA SER A 55 0.80 -19.27 -15.05
C SER A 55 1.60 -20.44 -14.50
N GLY A 56 0.98 -21.32 -13.71
CA GLY A 56 1.59 -22.58 -13.27
C GLY A 56 1.91 -23.49 -14.45
N ALA A 57 1.09 -23.47 -15.52
CA ALA A 57 1.35 -24.24 -16.74
C ALA A 57 2.58 -23.72 -17.52
N VAL A 58 2.94 -22.45 -17.32
CA VAL A 58 4.09 -21.78 -17.94
C VAL A 58 5.34 -21.87 -17.03
N GLY A 59 5.21 -22.51 -15.86
CA GLY A 59 6.32 -22.72 -14.91
C GLY A 59 6.45 -21.66 -13.82
N SER A 60 5.47 -20.77 -13.63
CA SER A 60 5.50 -19.84 -12.50
C SER A 60 5.30 -20.57 -11.18
N ARG A 61 6.29 -20.49 -10.29
CA ARG A 61 6.23 -21.08 -8.94
C ARG A 61 5.23 -20.37 -8.02
N GLU A 62 4.90 -19.11 -8.33
CA GLU A 62 4.01 -18.23 -7.55
C GLU A 62 2.56 -18.26 -8.02
N ALA A 63 2.24 -19.09 -9.03
CA ALA A 63 0.90 -19.23 -9.56
C ALA A 63 -0.11 -19.67 -8.48
N CYS A 64 -1.31 -19.09 -8.51
CA CYS A 64 -2.33 -19.22 -7.46
C CYS A 64 -1.83 -18.80 -6.06
N GLY A 65 -0.77 -18.00 -5.97
CA GLY A 65 -0.29 -17.41 -4.73
C GLY A 65 -0.66 -15.94 -4.60
N VAL A 66 -0.17 -15.34 -3.53
CA VAL A 66 -0.14 -13.89 -3.28
C VAL A 66 1.29 -13.53 -2.83
N PRO A 67 1.74 -12.27 -2.94
CA PRO A 67 3.05 -11.88 -2.45
C PRO A 67 3.15 -12.04 -0.92
N PHE A 68 4.39 -12.07 -0.43
CA PHE A 68 4.68 -12.24 0.99
C PHE A 68 4.10 -11.11 1.86
N SER A 69 3.91 -9.90 1.30
CA SER A 69 3.35 -8.74 2.00
C SER A 69 1.88 -8.92 2.39
N CYS A 70 1.14 -9.81 1.72
CA CYS A 70 -0.20 -10.22 2.12
C CYS A 70 -0.22 -11.11 3.38
N CYS A 71 0.93 -11.56 3.88
CA CYS A 71 0.96 -12.53 4.96
C CYS A 71 0.85 -11.90 6.34
N ARG A 72 0.14 -12.62 7.22
CA ARG A 72 0.01 -12.21 8.60
C ARG A 72 1.31 -12.45 9.36
N ASN A 73 1.79 -11.43 10.05
CA ASN A 73 2.89 -11.55 10.98
C ASN A 73 2.43 -12.32 12.23
N LYS A 74 3.09 -13.44 12.53
CA LYS A 74 2.84 -14.17 13.78
C LYS A 74 3.79 -13.65 14.87
N PRO A 75 3.31 -13.33 16.07
CA PRO A 75 4.15 -12.79 17.15
C PRO A 75 5.33 -13.70 17.55
N GLN A 76 5.19 -15.00 17.29
CA GLN A 76 6.18 -16.04 17.61
C GLN A 76 7.21 -16.30 16.50
N ASP A 77 7.05 -15.70 15.32
CA ASP A 77 7.97 -15.92 14.20
C ASP A 77 9.16 -14.95 14.31
N ILE A 78 10.32 -15.47 14.75
CA ILE A 78 11.60 -14.72 14.79
C ILE A 78 12.09 -14.40 13.36
N ILE A 79 11.73 -15.25 12.39
CA ILE A 79 12.08 -15.09 10.98
C ILE A 79 10.78 -15.02 10.18
N ARG A 80 10.59 -13.95 9.41
CA ARG A 80 9.42 -13.78 8.55
C ARG A 80 9.36 -14.89 7.50
N ASN A 81 8.26 -15.64 7.49
CA ASN A 81 7.98 -16.64 6.48
C ASN A 81 7.60 -15.96 5.16
N LYS A 82 8.52 -15.88 4.20
CA LYS A 82 8.23 -15.31 2.87
C LYS A 82 7.47 -16.27 1.94
N GLN A 83 7.28 -17.53 2.35
CA GLN A 83 6.60 -18.57 1.56
C GLN A 83 5.13 -18.79 1.95
N CYS A 84 4.64 -18.06 2.95
CA CYS A 84 3.25 -18.09 3.42
C CYS A 84 2.20 -17.90 2.30
N GLY A 85 2.48 -17.07 1.29
CA GLY A 85 1.54 -16.73 0.22
C GLY A 85 1.48 -17.73 -0.93
N TYR A 86 2.30 -18.79 -0.91
CA TYR A 86 2.35 -19.76 -1.99
C TYR A 86 1.16 -20.73 -1.93
N ASP A 87 0.58 -20.99 -3.10
CA ASP A 87 -0.48 -21.99 -3.28
C ASP A 87 -1.79 -21.72 -2.49
N VAL A 88 -1.87 -20.62 -1.72
CA VAL A 88 -2.98 -20.30 -0.81
C VAL A 88 -4.31 -20.09 -1.52
N ARG A 89 -4.33 -19.78 -2.82
CA ARG A 89 -5.55 -19.61 -3.60
C ARG A 89 -5.94 -20.87 -4.39
N LYS A 90 -5.18 -21.96 -4.28
CA LYS A 90 -5.53 -23.24 -4.93
C LYS A 90 -6.73 -23.88 -4.23
N PRO A 91 -7.67 -24.50 -4.97
CA PRO A 91 -8.80 -25.21 -4.38
C PRO A 91 -8.41 -26.36 -3.45
N THR A 92 -7.23 -26.96 -3.67
CA THR A 92 -6.69 -28.05 -2.87
C THR A 92 -6.01 -27.58 -1.58
N TYR A 93 -5.97 -26.27 -1.33
CA TYR A 93 -5.35 -25.72 -0.13
C TYR A 93 -6.27 -25.98 1.07
N SER A 94 -5.82 -26.85 1.99
CA SER A 94 -6.64 -27.39 3.08
C SER A 94 -6.61 -26.54 4.36
N PHE A 95 -5.77 -25.51 4.41
CA PHE A 95 -5.63 -24.66 5.60
C PHE A 95 -6.56 -23.46 5.57
N ASP A 96 -6.84 -22.93 6.77
CA ASP A 96 -7.62 -21.71 6.97
C ASP A 96 -6.85 -20.47 6.48
N ILE A 97 -7.13 -20.06 5.25
CA ILE A 97 -6.46 -18.96 4.54
C ILE A 97 -6.51 -17.66 5.35
N ALA A 98 -7.63 -17.39 6.05
CA ALA A 98 -7.82 -16.17 6.83
C ALA A 98 -6.84 -16.03 8.01
N LYS A 99 -6.24 -17.14 8.47
CA LYS A 99 -5.19 -17.14 9.51
C LYS A 99 -3.78 -16.97 8.97
N ILE A 100 -3.58 -17.13 7.67
CA ILE A 100 -2.26 -17.12 7.02
C ILE A 100 -2.03 -15.78 6.31
N ILE A 101 -3.04 -15.28 5.61
CA ILE A 101 -2.98 -14.02 4.87
C ILE A 101 -4.05 -13.05 5.35
N TYR A 102 -3.87 -11.77 5.02
CA TYR A 102 -4.93 -10.79 5.05
C TYR A 102 -5.91 -11.10 3.91
N ASP A 103 -7.20 -11.21 4.23
CA ASP A 103 -8.28 -11.51 3.31
C ASP A 103 -9.06 -10.26 2.88
N LYS A 104 -8.90 -9.18 3.64
CA LYS A 104 -9.50 -7.87 3.36
C LYS A 104 -8.77 -7.14 2.24
N GLY A 105 -9.54 -6.54 1.31
CA GLY A 105 -9.01 -5.67 0.26
C GLY A 105 -8.45 -4.36 0.80
N CYS A 106 -7.37 -3.86 0.19
CA CYS A 106 -6.73 -2.62 0.63
C CYS A 106 -7.59 -1.38 0.43
N LEU A 107 -8.51 -1.36 -0.56
CA LEU A 107 -9.40 -0.23 -0.75
C LEU A 107 -10.38 -0.07 0.41
N GLU A 108 -10.99 -1.18 0.83
CA GLU A 108 -11.89 -1.21 1.99
C GLU A 108 -11.12 -0.90 3.29
N ALA A 109 -9.93 -1.48 3.47
CA ALA A 109 -9.09 -1.20 4.63
C ALA A 109 -8.67 0.28 4.71
N ALA A 110 -8.35 0.91 3.57
CA ALA A 110 -7.99 2.32 3.49
C ALA A 110 -9.17 3.23 3.86
N GLU A 111 -10.37 2.93 3.36
CA GLU A 111 -11.58 3.69 3.68
C GLU A 111 -11.86 3.66 5.18
N GLU A 112 -11.84 2.48 5.80
CA GLU A 112 -12.05 2.38 7.23
C GLU A 112 -10.95 3.04 8.06
N TRP A 113 -9.68 2.94 7.61
CA TRP A 113 -8.58 3.64 8.27
C TRP A 113 -8.80 5.16 8.20
N PHE A 114 -9.20 5.67 7.04
CA PHE A 114 -9.47 7.09 6.85
C PHE A 114 -10.62 7.58 7.72
N ASP A 115 -11.75 6.85 7.74
CA ASP A 115 -12.91 7.21 8.55
C ASP A 115 -12.58 7.22 10.05
N ARG A 116 -11.77 6.26 10.51
CA ARG A 116 -11.31 6.20 11.92
C ARG A 116 -10.33 7.32 12.27
N ASN A 117 -9.52 7.78 11.32
CA ASN A 117 -8.46 8.75 11.55
C ASN A 117 -8.77 10.15 10.99
N LEU A 118 -10.02 10.39 10.57
CA LEU A 118 -10.43 11.62 9.88
C LEU A 118 -10.04 12.89 10.66
N LEU A 119 -10.21 12.88 11.97
CA LEU A 119 -9.88 14.02 12.83
C LEU A 119 -8.37 14.30 12.85
N ILE A 120 -7.54 13.26 12.91
CA ILE A 120 -6.07 13.39 12.90
C ILE A 120 -5.62 13.94 11.54
N VAL A 121 -6.16 13.41 10.46
CA VAL A 121 -5.84 13.85 9.09
C VAL A 121 -6.28 15.30 8.85
N ALA A 122 -7.49 15.67 9.28
CA ALA A 122 -7.99 17.04 9.13
C ALA A 122 -7.14 18.02 9.96
N THR A 123 -6.81 17.66 11.21
CA THR A 123 -6.00 18.51 12.08
C THR A 123 -4.58 18.68 11.54
N SER A 124 -3.95 17.61 11.07
CA SER A 124 -2.60 17.70 10.48
C SER A 124 -2.59 18.59 9.24
N ALA A 125 -3.60 18.48 8.36
CA ALA A 125 -3.73 19.33 7.18
C ALA A 125 -3.85 20.83 7.55
N VAL A 126 -4.66 21.16 8.56
CA VAL A 126 -4.81 22.56 9.03
C VAL A 126 -3.49 23.07 9.63
N CYS A 127 -2.82 22.27 10.46
CA CYS A 127 -1.52 22.63 11.04
C CYS A 127 -0.46 22.87 9.96
N THR A 128 -0.41 22.01 8.93
CA THR A 128 0.50 22.17 7.80
C THR A 128 0.19 23.44 7.00
N ALA A 129 -1.08 23.71 6.70
CA ALA A 129 -1.48 24.93 6.00
C ALA A 129 -1.11 26.20 6.79
N PHE A 130 -1.33 26.20 8.11
CA PHE A 130 -0.93 27.30 8.98
C PHE A 130 0.60 27.53 8.97
N ALA A 131 1.38 26.46 9.10
CA ALA A 131 2.84 26.54 9.02
C ALA A 131 3.33 27.08 7.66
N GLN A 132 2.69 26.68 6.55
CA GLN A 132 3.00 27.20 5.23
C GLN A 132 2.73 28.71 5.12
N ILE A 133 1.60 29.19 5.65
CA ILE A 133 1.27 30.63 5.67
C ILE A 133 2.33 31.41 6.46
N LEU A 134 2.69 30.94 7.66
CA LEU A 134 3.74 31.56 8.46
C LEU A 134 5.08 31.59 7.73
N GLY A 135 5.45 30.49 7.06
CA GLY A 135 6.66 30.42 6.24
C GLY A 135 6.68 31.46 5.12
N ILE A 136 5.56 31.66 4.43
CA ILE A 136 5.42 32.70 3.40
C ILE A 136 5.56 34.09 4.02
N CYS A 137 4.89 34.37 5.13
CA CYS A 137 4.98 35.67 5.81
C CYS A 137 6.43 36.00 6.21
N PHE A 138 7.13 35.05 6.82
CA PHE A 138 8.53 35.24 7.20
C PHE A 138 9.46 35.43 6.00
N ALA A 139 9.25 34.67 4.91
CA ALA A 139 10.02 34.85 3.69
C ALA A 139 9.82 36.24 3.07
N GLN A 140 8.60 36.79 3.09
CA GLN A 140 8.33 38.14 2.59
C GLN A 140 8.93 39.22 3.48
N ASN A 141 8.84 39.08 4.81
CA ASN A 141 9.48 40.01 5.74
C ASN A 141 11.00 40.04 5.56
N LEU A 142 11.64 38.86 5.47
CA LEU A 142 13.07 38.75 5.22
C LEU A 142 13.47 39.41 3.89
N ARG A 143 12.68 39.19 2.83
CA ARG A 143 12.91 39.83 1.52
C ARG A 143 12.84 41.35 1.62
N ALA A 144 11.85 41.90 2.31
CA ALA A 144 11.70 43.35 2.50
C ALA A 144 12.90 43.95 3.24
N ASP A 145 13.36 43.28 4.31
CA ASP A 145 14.52 43.71 5.09
C ASP A 145 15.81 43.70 4.27
N ILE A 146 16.03 42.67 3.44
CA ILE A 146 17.18 42.60 2.54
C ILE A 146 17.19 43.78 1.55
N PHE A 147 16.03 44.13 0.98
CA PHE A 147 15.94 45.28 0.07
C PHE A 147 16.17 46.61 0.80
N ALA A 148 15.65 46.76 2.02
CA ALA A 148 15.88 47.94 2.83
C ALA A 148 17.37 48.12 3.18
N GLN A 149 18.08 47.02 3.46
CA GLN A 149 19.53 47.06 3.71
C GLN A 149 20.35 47.33 2.44
N LYS A 150 19.95 46.77 1.28
CA LYS A 150 20.62 47.06 0.00
C LYS A 150 20.43 48.50 -0.48
N ALA A 151 19.33 49.16 -0.09
CA ALA A 151 19.02 50.52 -0.48
C ALA A 151 19.73 51.59 0.37
N LYS A 152 20.42 51.16 1.43
CA LYS A 152 21.21 52.00 2.33
C LYS A 152 22.68 51.99 1.92
#